data_AF-A0A7X9GPV2-F1
#
_entry.id   AF-A0A7X9GPV2-F1
#
_cell.length_a   1.000
_cell.length_b   1.000
_cell.length_c   1.000
_cell.angle_alpha   90.00
_cell.angle_beta   90.00
_cell.angle_gamma   90.00
#
_symmetry.space_group_name_H-M   'P 1'
#
loop_
_entity.id
_entity.type
_entity.pdbx_description
1 polymer ?
#
loop_
_entity_poly.entity_id
_entity_poly.type
_entity_poly.pdbx_seq_one_letter_code
_entity_poly.pdbx_strand_id
1 'polypeptide(L)'
;MKERTSIKMGVLYTIVAYILWGLFPIYWKALQDIPPDQILAHRIIWACVFVTLLLVLNRRLRDVRVVLRDPSKTIGVVLSGLTITLNWYIYIWAVNNDKVIEASLGYYINPLLVVLIGIIILREKMDGWQVLSFILAAIGVLVLTLEYGKIPWVSL
;
A
#
# COMPACT_ATOMS: atom_id res chain seq x y z
N MET A 1 27.66 15.34 8.94
CA MET A 1 26.57 16.36 8.99
C MET A 1 25.51 16.18 7.89
N LYS A 2 25.87 15.96 6.61
CA LYS A 2 24.92 15.69 5.50
C LYS A 2 23.92 14.55 5.77
N GLU A 3 24.34 13.51 6.49
CA GLU A 3 23.54 12.32 6.77
C GLU A 3 22.38 12.57 7.76
N ARG A 4 22.59 13.40 8.80
CA ARG A 4 21.53 13.76 9.77
C ARG A 4 20.45 14.65 9.14
N THR A 5 20.79 15.51 8.19
CA THR A 5 19.81 16.33 7.45
C THR A 5 18.94 15.45 6.55
N SER A 6 19.51 14.39 5.97
CA SER A 6 18.76 13.39 5.20
C SER A 6 17.72 12.65 6.06
N ILE A 7 18.09 12.25 7.28
CA ILE A 7 17.15 11.56 8.20
C ILE A 7 16.00 12.48 8.61
N LYS A 8 16.27 13.74 8.98
CA LYS A 8 15.21 14.70 9.36
C LYS A 8 14.23 14.95 8.22
N MET A 9 14.72 15.11 7.00
CA MET A 9 13.87 15.27 5.81
C MET A 9 13.11 13.98 5.50
N GLY A 10 13.74 12.81 5.64
CA GLY A 10 13.08 11.51 5.49
C GLY A 10 11.93 11.33 6.47
N VAL A 11 12.14 11.66 7.76
CA VAL A 11 11.08 11.61 8.79
C VAL A 11 9.94 12.55 8.42
N LEU A 12 10.23 13.77 7.97
CA LEU A 12 9.21 14.73 7.54
C LEU A 12 8.39 14.18 6.36
N TYR A 13 9.04 13.63 5.34
CA TYR A 13 8.36 13.04 4.19
C TYR A 13 7.48 11.85 4.59
N THR A 14 7.95 11.00 5.51
CA THR A 14 7.18 9.88 6.04
C THR A 14 5.94 10.35 6.80
N ILE A 15 6.06 11.36 7.65
CA ILE A 15 4.92 11.93 8.39
C ILE A 15 3.89 12.50 7.42
N VAL A 16 4.31 13.32 6.47
CA VAL A 16 3.41 13.92 5.47
C VAL A 16 2.74 12.83 4.62
N ALA A 17 3.50 11.82 4.19
CA ALA A 17 2.96 10.71 3.42
C ALA A 17 1.89 9.94 4.21
N TYR A 18 2.13 9.60 5.48
CA TYR A 18 1.15 8.90 6.31
C TYR A 18 -0.08 9.73 6.62
N ILE A 19 0.05 11.05 6.83
CA ILE A 19 -1.10 11.93 7.01
C ILE A 19 -1.95 11.94 5.73
N LEU A 20 -1.34 12.13 4.56
CA LEU A 20 -2.05 12.09 3.29
C LEU A 20 -2.73 10.73 3.07
N TRP A 21 -2.06 9.64 3.44
CA TRP A 21 -2.60 8.29 3.33
C TRP A 21 -3.80 8.07 4.26
N GLY A 22 -3.74 8.57 5.50
CA GLY A 22 -4.84 8.49 6.46
C GLY A 22 -6.08 9.31 6.06
N LEU A 23 -5.92 10.33 5.21
CA LEU A 23 -7.03 11.11 4.66
C LEU A 23 -7.70 10.45 3.45
N PHE A 24 -7.08 9.44 2.82
CA PHE A 24 -7.64 8.79 1.64
C PHE A 24 -9.01 8.13 1.84
N PRO A 25 -9.27 7.36 2.93
CA PRO A 25 -10.61 6.80 3.16
C PRO A 25 -11.71 7.88 3.17
N ILE A 26 -11.41 9.06 3.74
CA ILE A 26 -12.35 10.20 3.79
C ILE A 26 -12.60 10.73 2.37
N TYR A 27 -11.53 10.90 1.59
CA TYR A 27 -11.62 11.34 0.19
C TYR A 27 -12.43 10.36 -0.68
N TRP A 28 -12.21 9.06 -0.54
CA TRP A 28 -12.96 8.05 -1.29
C TRP A 28 -14.42 7.99 -0.87
N LYS A 29 -14.70 8.09 0.43
CA LYS A 29 -16.09 8.15 0.92
C LYS A 29 -16.82 9.38 0.39
N ALA A 30 -16.13 10.52 0.23
CA ALA A 30 -16.70 11.72 -0.40
C ALA A 30 -16.98 11.53 -1.91
N LEU A 31 -16.34 10.56 -2.56
CA LEU A 31 -16.54 10.21 -3.98
C LEU A 31 -17.33 8.90 -4.16
N GLN A 32 -18.04 8.43 -3.13
CA GLN A 32 -18.77 7.16 -3.16
C GLN A 32 -19.80 7.06 -4.30
N ASP A 33 -20.32 8.19 -4.76
CA ASP A 33 -21.29 8.27 -5.87
C ASP A 33 -20.64 8.03 -7.25
N ILE A 34 -19.30 8.07 -7.34
CA ILE A 34 -18.55 7.81 -8.56
C ILE A 34 -18.14 6.34 -8.61
N PRO A 35 -18.35 5.63 -9.73
CA PRO A 35 -17.90 4.26 -9.89
C PRO A 35 -16.38 4.09 -9.64
N PRO A 36 -15.95 3.07 -8.87
CA PRO A 36 -14.53 2.83 -8.55
C PRO A 36 -13.61 2.74 -9.77
N ASP A 37 -14.10 2.20 -10.88
CA ASP A 37 -13.37 2.09 -12.15
C ASP A 37 -13.04 3.47 -12.74
N GLN A 38 -13.95 4.44 -12.66
CA GLN A 38 -13.72 5.79 -13.15
C GLN A 38 -12.70 6.53 -12.29
N ILE A 39 -12.78 6.36 -10.97
CA ILE A 39 -11.80 6.93 -10.02
C ILE A 39 -10.41 6.37 -10.33
N LEU A 40 -10.31 5.04 -10.50
CA LEU A 40 -9.06 4.37 -10.78
C LEU A 40 -8.48 4.77 -12.15
N ALA A 41 -9.32 4.89 -13.19
CA ALA A 41 -8.91 5.32 -14.51
C ALA A 41 -8.31 6.74 -14.49
N HIS A 42 -8.98 7.70 -13.85
CA HIS A 42 -8.46 9.06 -13.69
C HIS A 42 -7.13 9.05 -12.93
N ARG A 43 -7.03 8.24 -11.88
CA ARG A 43 -5.79 8.11 -11.11
C ARG A 43 -4.63 7.59 -11.95
N ILE A 44 -4.86 6.56 -12.77
CA ILE A 44 -3.83 5.99 -13.67
C ILE A 44 -3.41 7.03 -14.70
N ILE A 45 -4.37 7.72 -15.34
CA ILE A 45 -4.08 8.75 -16.35
C ILE A 45 -3.22 9.87 -15.74
N TRP A 46 -3.62 10.43 -14.60
CA TRP A 46 -2.86 11.50 -13.96
C TRP A 46 -1.49 11.05 -13.44
N ALA A 47 -1.39 9.82 -12.92
CA ALA A 47 -0.10 9.24 -12.54
C ALA A 47 0.81 9.08 -13.76
N CYS A 48 0.29 8.59 -14.90
CA CYS A 48 1.04 8.50 -16.15
C CYS A 48 1.53 9.88 -16.61
N VAL A 49 0.64 10.88 -16.66
CA VAL A 49 1.01 12.26 -17.05
C VAL A 49 2.12 12.80 -16.14
N PHE A 50 1.95 12.69 -14.82
CA PHE A 50 2.91 13.20 -13.84
C PHE A 50 4.27 12.49 -13.93
N VAL A 51 4.27 11.15 -14.01
CA VAL A 51 5.51 10.37 -14.12
C VAL A 51 6.20 10.63 -15.45
N THR A 52 5.47 10.71 -16.56
CA THR A 52 6.04 11.07 -17.87
C THR A 52 6.68 12.45 -17.82
N LEU A 53 6.01 13.44 -17.21
CA LEU A 53 6.58 14.78 -17.05
C LEU A 53 7.90 14.73 -16.25
N LEU A 54 7.93 14.02 -15.12
CA LEU A 54 9.16 13.83 -14.34
C LEU A 54 10.28 13.15 -15.14
N LEU A 55 9.96 12.15 -15.96
CA LEU A 55 10.95 11.46 -16.79
C LEU A 55 11.51 12.38 -17.89
N VAL A 56 10.67 13.23 -18.48
CA VAL A 56 11.09 14.24 -19.47
C VAL A 56 12.02 15.26 -18.81
N LEU A 57 11.61 15.83 -17.66
CA LEU A 57 12.40 16.83 -16.93
C LEU A 57 13.75 16.27 -16.48
N ASN A 58 13.80 15.00 -16.07
CA ASN A 58 15.04 14.32 -15.67
C ASN A 58 15.82 13.71 -16.85
N ARG A 59 15.34 13.85 -18.10
CA ARG A 59 15.94 13.26 -19.31
C ARG A 59 16.13 11.74 -19.27
N ARG A 60 15.24 11.03 -18.57
CA ARG A 60 15.29 9.57 -18.35
C ARG A 60 14.38 8.75 -19.27
N LEU A 61 13.88 9.35 -20.35
CA LEU A 61 13.03 8.65 -21.33
C LEU A 61 13.73 7.45 -21.98
N ARG A 62 15.06 7.45 -22.04
CA ARG A 62 15.84 6.32 -22.55
C ARG A 62 15.66 5.06 -21.70
N ASP A 63 15.52 5.21 -20.38
CA ASP A 63 15.37 4.10 -19.44
C ASP A 63 14.08 3.33 -19.69
N VAL A 64 12.99 4.05 -19.97
CA VAL A 64 11.70 3.46 -20.38
C VAL A 64 11.89 2.60 -21.63
N ARG A 65 12.62 3.12 -22.63
CA ARG A 65 12.86 2.39 -23.87
C ARG A 65 13.74 1.15 -23.68
N VAL A 66 14.67 1.18 -22.72
CA VAL A 66 15.48 0.02 -22.35
C VAL A 66 14.59 -1.06 -21.73
N VAL A 67 13.69 -0.69 -20.81
CA VAL A 67 12.74 -1.63 -20.19
C VAL A 67 11.81 -2.25 -21.23
N LEU A 68 11.22 -1.43 -22.11
CA LEU A 68 10.29 -1.90 -23.15
C LEU A 68 10.92 -2.82 -24.21
N ARG A 69 12.25 -2.78 -24.37
CA ARG A 69 12.98 -3.68 -25.28
C ARG A 69 13.33 -5.03 -24.66
N ASP A 70 13.25 -5.11 -23.33
CA ASP A 70 13.48 -6.34 -22.59
C ASP A 70 12.12 -6.96 -22.23
N PRO A 71 11.72 -8.07 -22.91
CA PRO A 71 10.40 -8.65 -22.72
C PRO A 71 10.20 -9.16 -21.28
N SER A 72 11.26 -9.65 -20.62
CA SER A 72 11.18 -10.11 -19.23
C SER A 72 10.87 -8.95 -18.28
N LYS A 73 11.59 -7.82 -18.42
CA LYS A 73 11.32 -6.63 -17.62
C LYS A 73 9.96 -6.01 -17.93
N THR A 74 9.57 -6.00 -19.20
CA THR A 74 8.26 -5.50 -19.62
C THR A 74 7.13 -6.31 -18.98
N ILE A 75 7.21 -7.65 -19.04
CA ILE A 75 6.24 -8.53 -18.39
C ILE A 75 6.22 -8.29 -16.88
N GLY A 76 7.38 -8.18 -16.23
CA GLY A 76 7.46 -7.90 -14.80
C GLY A 76 6.78 -6.58 -14.41
N VAL A 77 6.97 -5.51 -15.19
CA VAL A 77 6.34 -4.20 -14.96
C VAL A 77 4.83 -4.27 -15.21
N VAL A 78 4.38 -4.95 -16.26
CA VAL A 78 2.95 -5.13 -16.56
C VAL A 78 2.26 -5.91 -15.45
N LEU A 79 2.83 -7.04 -15.03
CA LEU A 79 2.29 -7.85 -13.93
C LEU A 79 2.23 -7.05 -12.63
N SER A 80 3.30 -6.33 -12.30
CA SER A 80 3.32 -5.45 -11.12
C SER A 80 2.21 -4.39 -11.20
N GLY A 81 2.05 -3.75 -12.36
CA GLY A 81 1.02 -2.76 -12.61
C GLY A 81 -0.40 -3.32 -12.46
N LEU A 82 -0.66 -4.51 -13.00
CA LEU A 82 -1.94 -5.21 -12.85
C LEU A 82 -2.23 -5.55 -11.39
N THR A 83 -1.25 -6.10 -10.67
CA THR A 83 -1.40 -6.42 -9.24
C THR A 83 -1.70 -5.18 -8.41
N ILE A 84 -0.99 -4.07 -8.65
CA ILE A 84 -1.25 -2.79 -7.97
C ILE A 84 -2.64 -2.26 -8.33
N THR A 85 -3.05 -2.36 -9.59
CA THR A 85 -4.37 -1.91 -10.07
C THR A 85 -5.48 -2.71 -9.41
N LEU A 86 -5.38 -4.03 -9.38
CA LEU A 86 -6.33 -4.91 -8.70
C LEU A 86 -6.40 -4.61 -7.20
N ASN A 87 -5.26 -4.44 -6.55
CA ASN A 87 -5.20 -4.08 -5.14
C ASN A 87 -5.94 -2.77 -4.85
N TRP A 88 -5.68 -1.72 -5.64
CA TRP A 88 -6.36 -0.44 -5.48
C TRP A 88 -7.85 -0.50 -5.82
N TYR A 89 -8.23 -1.26 -6.83
CA TYR A 89 -9.63 -1.46 -7.18
C TYR A 89 -10.40 -2.11 -6.03
N ILE A 90 -9.87 -3.20 -5.45
CA ILE A 90 -10.48 -3.89 -4.30
C ILE A 90 -10.60 -2.93 -3.12
N TYR A 91 -9.58 -2.12 -2.86
CA TYR A 91 -9.60 -1.13 -1.79
C TYR A 91 -10.69 -0.05 -1.98
N ILE A 92 -10.77 0.58 -3.16
CA ILE A 92 -11.78 1.62 -3.43
C ILE A 92 -13.18 1.00 -3.40
N TRP A 93 -13.35 -0.20 -3.97
CA TRP A 93 -14.60 -0.94 -3.92
C TRP A 93 -15.01 -1.24 -2.47
N ALA A 94 -14.08 -1.68 -1.62
CA ALA A 94 -14.35 -1.94 -0.21
C ALA A 94 -14.78 -0.68 0.52
N VAL A 95 -14.14 0.47 0.25
CA VAL A 95 -14.51 1.75 0.86
C VAL A 95 -15.91 2.20 0.42
N ASN A 96 -16.22 2.11 -0.88
CA ASN A 96 -17.52 2.51 -1.41
C ASN A 96 -18.67 1.61 -0.94
N ASN A 97 -18.41 0.33 -0.61
CA ASN A 97 -19.41 -0.62 -0.11
C ASN A 97 -19.49 -0.68 1.43
N ASP A 98 -19.02 0.37 2.13
CA ASP A 98 -19.01 0.44 3.61
C ASP A 98 -18.22 -0.70 4.29
N LYS A 99 -17.33 -1.35 3.54
CA LYS A 99 -16.38 -2.37 4.02
C LYS A 99 -15.02 -1.76 4.39
N VAL A 100 -15.00 -0.48 4.74
CA VAL A 100 -13.79 0.24 5.17
C VAL A 100 -13.13 -0.47 6.35
N ILE A 101 -13.93 -0.95 7.31
CA ILE A 101 -13.43 -1.65 8.50
C ILE A 101 -12.79 -3.00 8.12
N GLU A 102 -13.37 -3.75 7.17
CA GLU A 102 -12.76 -4.99 6.65
C GLU A 102 -11.41 -4.68 6.01
N ALA A 103 -11.36 -3.70 5.10
CA ALA A 103 -10.15 -3.26 4.42
C ALA A 103 -9.05 -2.85 5.40
N SER A 104 -9.40 -2.04 6.41
CA SER A 104 -8.47 -1.59 7.46
C SER A 104 -8.00 -2.74 8.37
N LEU A 105 -8.87 -3.69 8.71
CA LEU A 105 -8.50 -4.90 9.45
C LEU A 105 -7.41 -5.70 8.72
N GLY A 106 -7.52 -5.83 7.39
CA GLY A 106 -6.46 -6.39 6.56
C GLY A 106 -5.11 -5.73 6.72
N TYR A 107 -5.09 -4.38 6.68
CA TYR A 107 -3.87 -3.62 6.88
C TYR A 107 -3.28 -3.79 8.28
N TYR A 108 -4.10 -4.06 9.31
CA TYR A 108 -3.60 -4.39 10.64
C TYR A 108 -3.08 -5.83 10.76
N ILE A 109 -3.69 -6.77 10.03
CA ILE A 109 -3.24 -8.17 9.98
C ILE A 109 -1.92 -8.31 9.19
N ASN A 110 -1.71 -7.49 8.16
CA ASN A 110 -0.58 -7.61 7.24
C ASN A 110 0.81 -7.57 7.94
N PRO A 111 1.14 -6.63 8.84
CA PRO A 111 2.39 -6.66 9.61
C PRO A 111 2.59 -7.96 10.38
N LEU A 112 1.53 -8.53 10.96
CA LEU A 112 1.63 -9.81 11.68
C LEU A 112 1.95 -10.96 10.73
N LEU A 113 1.31 -11.00 9.56
CA LEU A 113 1.59 -12.00 8.53
C LEU A 113 3.02 -11.87 8.00
N VAL A 114 3.51 -10.66 7.75
CA VAL A 114 4.89 -10.43 7.29
C VAL A 114 5.89 -10.91 8.34
N VAL A 115 5.66 -10.62 9.63
CA VAL A 115 6.51 -11.12 10.72
C VAL A 115 6.47 -12.65 10.80
N LEU A 116 5.28 -13.27 10.72
CA LEU A 116 5.13 -14.73 10.73
C LEU A 116 5.85 -15.39 9.55
N ILE A 117 5.73 -14.82 8.34
CA ILE A 117 6.45 -15.28 7.16
C ILE A 117 7.96 -15.14 7.35
N GLY A 118 8.43 -14.03 7.93
CA GLY A 118 9.84 -13.83 8.31
C GLY A 118 10.38 -14.93 9.22
N ILE A 119 9.62 -15.29 10.25
CA ILE A 119 10.00 -16.36 11.18
C ILE A 119 9.96 -17.73 10.50
N ILE A 120 8.91 -18.04 9.73
CA ILE A 120 8.70 -19.39 9.16
C ILE A 120 9.63 -19.64 7.98
N ILE A 121 9.72 -18.69 7.05
CA ILE A 121 10.47 -18.85 5.79
C ILE A 121 11.93 -18.44 5.97
N LEU A 122 12.19 -17.29 6.58
CA LEU A 122 13.56 -16.76 6.74
C LEU A 122 14.24 -17.24 8.04
N ARG A 123 13.51 -17.88 8.96
CA ARG A 123 14.02 -18.36 10.26
C ARG A 123 14.64 -17.25 11.11
N GLU A 124 14.08 -16.05 11.01
CA GLU A 124 14.51 -14.91 11.81
C GLU A 124 14.23 -15.15 13.30
N LYS A 125 15.22 -14.84 14.15
CA LYS A 125 15.07 -14.90 15.61
C LYS A 125 14.55 -13.57 16.12
N MET A 126 13.45 -13.59 16.86
CA MET A 126 12.93 -12.42 17.54
C MET A 126 13.53 -12.31 18.95
N ASP A 127 13.91 -11.10 19.35
CA ASP A 127 14.24 -10.81 20.74
C ASP A 127 12.96 -10.77 21.61
N GLY A 128 13.08 -10.98 22.93
CA GLY A 128 11.95 -11.07 23.84
C GLY A 128 11.00 -9.87 23.77
N TRP A 129 11.53 -8.66 23.57
CA TRP A 129 10.73 -7.44 23.39
C TRP A 129 9.95 -7.40 22.08
N GLN A 130 10.51 -7.98 21.01
CA GLN A 130 9.83 -8.07 19.72
C GLN A 130 8.68 -9.08 19.80
N VAL A 131 8.87 -10.20 20.52
CA VAL A 131 7.81 -11.18 20.78
C VAL A 131 6.67 -10.54 21.59
N LEU A 132 7.00 -9.78 22.64
CA LEU A 132 5.98 -9.08 23.42
C LEU A 132 5.19 -8.07 22.57
N SER A 133 5.89 -7.29 21.75
CA SER A 133 5.27 -6.32 20.83
C SER A 133 4.35 -7.00 19.81
N PHE A 134 4.78 -8.15 19.27
CA PHE A 134 3.99 -8.96 18.35
C PHE A 134 2.73 -9.52 19.02
N ILE A 135 2.85 -10.06 20.24
CA ILE A 135 1.70 -10.58 21.00
C ILE A 135 0.70 -9.45 21.28
N LEU A 136 1.16 -8.28 21.71
CA LEU A 136 0.30 -7.12 21.95
C LEU A 136 -0.44 -6.68 20.67
N ALA A 137 0.27 -6.62 19.54
CA ALA A 137 -0.33 -6.30 18.25
C ALA A 137 -1.35 -7.38 17.83
N ALA A 138 -1.04 -8.66 18.02
CA ALA A 138 -1.94 -9.78 17.73
C ALA A 138 -3.21 -9.73 18.57
N ILE A 139 -3.11 -9.41 19.86
CA ILE A 139 -4.28 -9.21 20.74
C ILE A 139 -5.13 -8.03 20.24
N GLY A 140 -4.52 -6.91 19.88
CA GLY A 140 -5.26 -5.75 19.36
C GLY A 140 -6.04 -6.08 18.09
N VAL A 141 -5.41 -6.79 17.16
CA VAL A 141 -6.07 -7.29 15.94
C VAL A 141 -7.18 -8.29 16.26
N LEU A 142 -6.96 -9.19 17.22
CA LEU A 142 -7.96 -10.17 17.65
C LEU A 142 -9.20 -9.47 18.23
N VAL A 143 -9.02 -8.48 19.11
CA VAL A 143 -10.11 -7.70 19.70
C VAL A 143 -10.91 -6.98 18.61
N LEU A 144 -10.24 -6.28 17.69
CA LEU A 144 -10.88 -5.62 16.55
C LEU A 144 -11.64 -6.61 15.65
N THR A 145 -11.09 -7.81 15.44
CA THR A 145 -11.73 -8.86 14.63
C THR A 145 -12.97 -9.43 15.32
N LEU A 146 -12.90 -9.67 16.64
CA LEU A 146 -14.01 -10.17 17.44
C LEU A 146 -15.15 -9.15 17.55
N GLU A 147 -14.81 -7.86 17.71
CA GLU A 147 -15.77 -6.76 17.72
C GLU A 147 -16.44 -6.59 16.35
N TYR A 148 -15.70 -6.80 15.26
CA TYR A 148 -16.25 -6.74 13.91
C TYR A 148 -17.20 -7.91 13.59
N GLY A 149 -17.04 -9.07 14.25
CA GLY A 149 -17.97 -10.20 14.16
C GLY A 149 -18.03 -10.92 12.81
N LYS A 150 -17.20 -10.52 11.83
CA LYS A 150 -17.08 -11.15 10.50
C LYS A 150 -15.62 -11.32 10.13
N ILE A 151 -15.28 -12.39 9.42
CA ILE A 151 -13.92 -12.59 8.90
C ILE A 151 -13.70 -11.60 7.75
N PRO A 152 -12.67 -10.75 7.79
CA PRO A 152 -12.43 -9.72 6.76
C PRO A 152 -11.85 -10.35 5.49
N TRP A 153 -12.67 -11.04 4.70
CA TRP A 153 -12.22 -11.72 3.47
C TRP A 153 -11.74 -10.76 2.38
N VAL A 154 -12.20 -9.50 2.39
CA VAL A 154 -11.83 -8.49 1.38
C VAL A 154 -10.36 -8.10 1.47
N SER A 155 -9.76 -8.45 2.61
CA SER A 155 -8.40 -8.13 3.00
C SER A 155 -7.44 -9.31 2.97
N LEU A 156 -7.94 -10.52 2.72
CA LEU A 156 -7.15 -11.73 2.56
C LEU A 156 -6.79 -11.93 1.08
#